data_AF-A0A8T4MJF7-F1
#
_entry.id   AF-A0A8T4MJF7-F1
#
_cell.length_a   1.000
_cell.length_b   1.000
_cell.length_c   1.000
_cell.angle_alpha   90.00
_cell.angle_beta   90.00
_cell.angle_gamma   90.00
#
_symmetry.space_group_name_H-M   'P 1'
#
loop_
_entity.id
_entity.type
_entity.pdbx_description
1 polymer ?
#
loop_
_entity_poly.entity_id
_entity_poly.type
_entity_poly.pdbx_seq_one_letter_code
_entity_poly.pdbx_strand_id
1 'polypeptide(L)'
;MPIYEYRCNQCDRLYDQLEPSTASKTQSCIDCGGLAERVLSVPAKPLIGSSKPGKADYSSGCPLCSGVPLLVLAVPKGTKVEIEY
;
A
#
# COMPACT_ATOMS: atom_id res chain seq x y z
N MET A 1 -8.13 -1.01 18.66
CA MET A 1 -7.84 0.30 18.05
C MET A 1 -7.38 0.06 16.62
N PRO A 2 -7.86 0.83 15.63
CA PRO A 2 -7.40 0.72 14.25
C PRO A 2 -5.91 1.07 14.13
N ILE A 3 -5.27 0.50 13.11
CA ILE A 3 -3.91 0.85 12.68
C ILE A 3 -4.04 1.80 11.49
N TYR A 4 -3.27 2.87 11.50
CA TYR A 4 -3.18 3.80 10.38
C TYR A 4 -1.74 3.96 9.92
N GLU A 5 -1.58 4.13 8.61
CA GLU A 5 -0.31 4.44 7.98
C GLU A 5 -0.14 5.97 7.88
N TYR A 6 1.05 6.46 8.19
CA TYR A 6 1.41 7.87 8.10
C TYR A 6 2.65 8.05 7.22
N ARG A 7 2.67 9.14 6.45
CA ARG A 7 3.83 9.58 5.68
C ARG A 7 4.31 10.93 6.20
N CYS A 8 5.59 11.04 6.54
CA CYS A 8 6.19 12.33 6.86
C CYS A 8 6.51 13.12 5.59
N ASN A 9 6.15 14.41 5.57
CA ASN A 9 6.45 15.31 4.45
C ASN A 9 7.90 15.81 4.44
N GLN A 10 8.68 15.55 5.49
CA GLN A 10 10.07 16.02 5.60
C GLN A 10 11.10 14.90 5.38
N CYS A 11 10.93 13.75 6.03
CA CYS A 11 11.85 12.62 5.90
C CYS A 11 11.33 11.49 5.00
N ASP A 12 10.13 11.65 4.43
CA ASP A 12 9.47 10.67 3.54
C ASP A 12 9.26 9.27 4.15
N ARG A 13 9.39 9.14 5.47
CA ARG A 13 9.23 7.86 6.14
C ARG A 13 7.77 7.47 6.27
N LEU A 14 7.48 6.22 5.95
CA LEU A 14 6.20 5.57 6.16
C LEU A 14 6.26 4.75 7.46
N TYR A 15 5.23 4.88 8.29
CA TYR A 15 5.12 4.12 9.53
C TYR A 15 3.66 3.86 9.90
N ASP A 16 3.45 2.76 10.61
CA ASP A 16 2.14 2.33 11.09
C ASP A 16 1.98 2.65 12.58
N GLN A 17 0.82 3.18 12.96
CA GLN A 17 0.53 3.54 14.34
C GLN A 17 -0.89 3.12 14.74
N LEU A 18 -1.02 2.54 15.94
CA LEU A 18 -2.32 2.27 16.55
C LEU A 18 -2.87 3.55 17.18
N GLU A 19 -4.03 4.00 16.72
CA GLU A 19 -4.67 5.21 17.22
C GLU A 19 -6.18 4.99 17.41
N PRO A 20 -6.83 5.75 18.31
CA PRO A 20 -8.29 5.80 18.34
C PRO A 20 -8.84 6.37 17.02
N SER A 21 -10.08 6.03 16.69
CA SER A 21 -10.76 6.55 15.49
C SER A 21 -10.95 8.06 15.51
N THR A 22 -10.90 8.69 16.69
CA THR A 22 -11.00 10.14 16.90
C THR A 22 -9.67 10.88 16.73
N ALA A 23 -8.55 10.17 16.52
CA ALA A 23 -7.25 10.79 16.36
C ALA A 23 -7.16 11.62 15.08
N SER A 24 -6.46 12.75 15.16
CA SER A 24 -6.19 13.65 14.03
C SER A 24 -5.52 12.92 12.86
N LYS A 25 -5.84 13.35 11.64
CA LYS A 25 -5.22 12.85 10.40
C LYS A 25 -3.78 13.35 10.22
N THR A 26 -3.38 14.36 10.98
CA THR A 26 -2.04 14.96 10.94
C THR A 26 -1.41 14.83 12.32
N GLN A 27 -0.16 14.41 12.36
CA GLN A 27 0.59 14.08 13.57
C GLN A 27 2.05 14.55 13.40
N SER A 28 2.80 14.60 14.50
CA SER A 28 4.25 14.79 14.43
C SER A 28 4.95 13.47 14.11
N CYS A 29 5.93 13.49 13.21
CA CYS A 29 6.74 12.33 12.86
C CYS A 29 7.62 11.90 14.04
N ILE A 30 7.63 10.62 14.36
CA ILE A 30 8.42 10.05 15.46
C ILE A 30 9.94 10.09 15.21
N ASP A 31 10.36 10.21 13.95
CA ASP A 31 11.79 10.17 13.58
C ASP A 31 12.42 11.56 13.49
N CYS A 32 11.73 12.53 12.89
CA CYS A 32 12.29 13.87 12.66
C CYS A 32 11.49 15.01 13.31
N GLY A 33 10.33 14.74 13.91
CA GLY A 33 9.45 15.76 14.48
C GLY A 33 8.67 16.59 13.44
N GLY A 34 8.87 16.33 12.15
CA GLY A 34 8.18 17.01 11.06
C GLY A 34 6.69 16.64 10.96
N LEU A 35 5.96 17.32 10.08
CA LEU A 35 4.53 17.06 9.88
C LEU A 35 4.33 15.74 9.10
N ALA A 36 3.53 14.84 9.67
CA ALA A 36 3.15 13.58 9.06
C ALA A 36 1.64 13.50 8.83
N GLU A 37 1.26 12.97 7.67
CA GLU A 37 -0.13 12.88 7.23
C GLU A 37 -0.55 11.43 7.08
N ARG A 38 -1.80 11.14 7.48
CA ARG A 38 -2.39 9.81 7.36
C ARG A 38 -2.62 9.47 5.90
N VAL A 39 -2.02 8.37 5.44
CA VAL A 39 -2.19 7.86 4.10
C VAL A 39 -3.33 6.85 4.11
N LEU A 40 -4.25 6.99 3.16
CA LEU A 40 -5.22 5.93 2.85
C LEU A 40 -4.71 5.24 1.59
N SER A 41 -4.31 3.99 1.72
CA SER A 41 -3.96 3.14 0.58
C SER A 41 -5.17 3.04 -0.35
N VAL A 42 -5.11 3.73 -1.50
CA VAL A 42 -6.17 3.63 -2.50
C VAL A 42 -6.05 2.23 -3.12
N PRO A 43 -7.10 1.40 -3.08
CA PRO A 43 -7.06 0.11 -3.76
C PRO A 43 -6.82 0.35 -5.25
N ALA A 44 -5.88 -0.40 -5.83
CA ALA A 44 -5.54 -0.28 -7.24
C ALA A 44 -6.83 -0.37 -8.08
N LYS A 45 -7.13 0.71 -8.81
CA LYS A 45 -8.33 0.75 -9.64
C LYS A 45 -8.16 -0.30 -10.73
N PRO A 46 -9.09 -1.27 -10.89
CA PRO A 46 -9.01 -2.20 -12.00
C PRO A 46 -9.02 -1.38 -13.29
N LEU A 47 -7.94 -1.49 -14.08
CA LEU A 47 -7.91 -0.99 -15.44
C LEU A 47 -8.91 -1.86 -16.22
N ILE A 48 -10.15 -1.41 -16.32
CA ILE A 48 -11.16 -2.01 -17.20
C ILE A 48 -10.68 -1.74 -18.63
N GLY A 49 -9.88 -2.68 -19.15
CA GLY A 49 -9.77 -2.90 -20.58
C GLY A 49 -11.15 -3.32 -21.09
N SER A 50 -11.55 -2.79 -22.24
CA SER A 50 -12.87 -3.02 -22.84
C SER A 50 -13.02 -4.48 -23.31
N SER A 51 -13.13 -5.43 -22.38
CA SER A 51 -13.63 -6.77 -22.66
C SER A 51 -15.12 -6.79 -22.34
N LYS A 52 -15.94 -7.11 -23.35
CA LYS A 52 -17.36 -7.39 -23.17
C LYS A 52 -17.51 -8.39 -22.00
N PRO A 53 -18.44 -8.18 -21.04
CA PRO A 53 -18.70 -9.18 -20.04
C PRO A 53 -19.40 -10.36 -20.73
N GLY A 54 -18.61 -11.36 -21.12
CA GLY A 54 -19.14 -12.70 -21.26
C GLY A 54 -19.63 -13.13 -19.88
N LYS A 55 -20.86 -13.65 -19.79
CA LYS A 55 -21.36 -14.22 -18.53
C LYS A 55 -20.41 -15.34 -18.10
N ALA A 56 -19.74 -15.16 -16.96
CA ALA A 56 -19.03 -16.23 -16.29
C ALA A 56 -20.00 -16.86 -15.30
N ASP A 57 -20.58 -18.00 -15.68
CA ASP A 57 -21.22 -18.89 -14.73
C ASP A 57 -20.12 -19.46 -13.82
N TYR A 58 -20.10 -19.05 -12.56
CA TYR A 58 -19.19 -19.60 -11.55
C TYR A 58 -19.65 -21.01 -11.20
N SER A 59 -19.21 -21.98 -12.00
CA SER A 59 -19.30 -23.39 -11.67
C SER A 59 -17.95 -24.04 -11.96
N SER A 60 -17.22 -24.28 -10.87
CA SER A 60 -16.28 -25.40 -10.70
C SER A 60 -15.30 -25.66 -11.84
N GLY A 61 -14.10 -25.12 -11.70
CA GLY A 61 -12.94 -25.64 -12.42
C GLY A 61 -11.69 -24.83 -12.09
N CYS A 62 -10.79 -25.39 -11.28
CA CYS A 62 -9.41 -24.92 -11.22
C CYS A 62 -8.72 -25.26 -12.54
N PRO A 63 -8.08 -24.30 -13.23
CA PRO A 63 -7.03 -24.62 -14.16
C PRO A 63 -5.75 -23.96 -13.62
N LEU A 64 -4.98 -24.71 -12.84
CA LEU A 64 -3.54 -24.56 -12.89
C LEU A 64 -3.12 -24.85 -14.33
N CYS A 65 -2.99 -23.81 -15.15
CA CYS A 65 -2.35 -23.75 -16.48
C CYS A 65 -2.45 -22.27 -16.90
N SER A 66 -1.43 -21.49 -17.21
CA SER A 66 -0.02 -21.76 -17.46
C SER A 66 0.63 -20.38 -17.66
N GLY A 67 1.68 -20.09 -16.88
CA GLY A 67 2.66 -19.04 -17.15
C GLY A 67 2.16 -17.60 -17.16
N VAL A 68 2.05 -16.96 -15.99
CA VAL A 68 2.15 -15.50 -15.94
C VAL A 68 3.63 -15.15 -15.93
N PRO A 69 4.14 -14.33 -16.87
CA PRO A 69 5.49 -13.84 -16.76
C PRO A 69 5.56 -12.97 -15.50
N LEU A 70 6.53 -13.30 -14.65
CA LEU A 70 6.96 -12.50 -13.52
C LEU A 70 7.46 -11.15 -14.06
N LEU A 71 6.56 -10.22 -14.39
CA LEU A 71 6.95 -8.87 -14.75
C LEU A 71 7.13 -8.09 -13.46
N VAL A 72 8.35 -8.23 -12.96
CA VAL A 72 9.04 -7.39 -11.99
C VAL A 72 8.55 -5.95 -12.12
N LEU A 73 7.70 -5.52 -11.18
CA LEU A 73 7.58 -4.09 -10.90
C LEU A 73 8.86 -3.71 -10.18
N ALA A 74 9.76 -3.07 -10.93
CA ALA A 74 10.91 -2.39 -10.39
C ALA A 74 10.44 -1.38 -9.34
N VAL A 75 10.67 -1.69 -8.07
CA VAL A 75 10.61 -0.72 -6.98
C VAL A 75 11.84 0.17 -7.12
N PRO A 76 11.71 1.49 -7.35
CA PRO A 76 12.86 2.37 -7.39
C PRO A 76 13.58 2.35 -6.04
N LYS A 77 14.91 2.19 -6.11
CA LYS A 77 15.83 2.21 -4.98
C LYS A 77 15.79 3.56 -4.27
N GLY A 78 15.59 3.50 -2.96
CA GLY A 78 15.99 4.50 -1.99
C GLY A 78 15.53 4.01 -0.62
N THR A 79 16.32 3.89 0.43
CA THR A 79 17.71 4.23 0.72
C THR A 79 18.06 3.37 1.95
N LYS A 80 19.30 2.92 2.12
CA LYS A 80 19.72 2.09 3.26
C LYS A 80 19.28 2.71 4.59
N VAL A 81 18.56 1.95 5.40
CA VAL A 81 18.48 2.15 6.85
C VAL A 81 19.33 1.05 7.46
N GLU A 82 20.56 1.39 7.84
CA GLU A 82 21.42 0.50 8.63
C GLU A 82 20.89 0.50 10.07
N ILE A 83 20.61 -0.70 10.58
CA ILE A 83 20.27 -0.94 11.98
C ILE A 83 21.44 -1.76 12.53
N GLU A 84 22.34 -1.11 13.26
CA GLU A 84 23.31 -1.79 14.14
C GLU A 84 22.66 -2.03 15.51
N TYR A 85 22.96 -3.19 16.09
CA TYR A 85 22.73 -3.49 17.50
C TYR A 85 24.08 -3.79 18.15
#